data_AF-G9LNU1-F1
#
_entry.id   AF-G9LNU1-F1
#
_cell.length_a   1.000
_cell.length_b   1.000
_cell.length_c   1.000
_cell.angle_alpha   90.00
_cell.angle_beta   90.00
_cell.angle_gamma   90.00
#
_symmetry.space_group_name_H-M   'P 1'
#
loop_
_entity.id
_entity.type
_entity.pdbx_description
1 polymer ?
#
loop_
_entity_poly.entity_id
_entity_poly.type
_entity_poly.pdbx_seq_one_letter_code
_entity_poly.pdbx_strand_id
1 'polypeptide(L)'
;LASMNEIRKANNEPDLIWDAFDMREADGITESCENQRMPQVTSAIFSHGTDVDDAIAKAIATWSDNPSALKEITSTASRVGCSVQELCPMIGGEVEPVYVACKSLNQKMARTHKIRPPNP
;
A
#
# COMPACT_ATOMS: atom_id res chain seq x y z
N LEU A 1 -3.51 -9.20 -2.03
CA LEU A 1 -2.64 -9.75 -3.10
C LEU A 1 -3.44 -10.36 -4.25
N ALA A 2 -4.25 -11.40 -4.01
CA ALA A 2 -5.00 -12.10 -5.07
C ALA A 2 -5.82 -11.12 -5.95
N SER A 3 -6.61 -10.24 -5.32
CA SER A 3 -7.41 -9.23 -6.04
C SER A 3 -6.58 -8.27 -6.89
N MET A 4 -5.36 -7.90 -6.43
CA MET A 4 -4.47 -7.05 -7.22
C MET A 4 -3.89 -7.80 -8.43
N ASN A 5 -3.58 -9.09 -8.28
CA ASN A 5 -3.10 -9.91 -9.40
C ASN A 5 -4.21 -10.19 -10.43
N GLU A 6 -5.47 -10.32 -10.00
CA GLU A 6 -6.60 -10.40 -10.92
C GLU A 6 -6.73 -9.14 -11.79
N ILE A 7 -6.60 -7.95 -11.20
CA ILE A 7 -6.60 -6.67 -11.92
C ILE A 7 -5.39 -6.60 -12.87
N ARG A 8 -4.19 -6.98 -12.41
CA ARG A 8 -2.98 -6.98 -13.23
C ARG A 8 -3.09 -7.93 -14.42
N LYS A 9 -3.68 -9.10 -14.22
CA LYS A 9 -3.97 -10.05 -15.30
C LYS A 9 -4.92 -9.45 -16.34
N ALA A 10 -5.95 -8.72 -15.91
CA ALA A 10 -6.84 -7.99 -16.82
C ALA A 10 -6.11 -6.90 -17.64
N ASN A 11 -5.05 -6.32 -17.07
CA ASN A 11 -4.22 -5.29 -17.69
C ASN A 11 -2.97 -5.82 -18.43
N ASN A 12 -2.80 -7.15 -18.57
CA ASN A 12 -1.59 -7.79 -19.12
C ASN A 12 -0.29 -7.42 -18.38
N GLU A 13 -0.37 -7.20 -17.06
CA GLU A 13 0.77 -6.92 -16.19
C GLU A 13 1.23 -8.21 -15.48
N PRO A 14 2.54 -8.39 -15.17
CA PRO A 14 3.03 -9.56 -14.46
C PRO A 14 2.51 -9.61 -13.03
N ASP A 15 2.40 -10.78 -12.41
CA ASP A 15 1.92 -10.89 -11.02
C ASP A 15 2.83 -10.17 -10.00
N LEU A 16 2.21 -9.64 -8.95
CA LEU A 16 2.89 -9.17 -7.74
C LEU A 16 3.25 -10.34 -6.83
N ILE A 17 4.37 -10.16 -6.12
CA ILE A 17 4.80 -11.02 -5.03
C ILE A 17 4.58 -10.28 -3.72
N TRP A 18 4.02 -10.97 -2.71
CA TRP A 18 3.92 -10.40 -1.37
C TRP A 18 5.30 -10.20 -0.74
N ASP A 19 5.51 -9.04 -0.12
CA ASP A 19 6.73 -8.72 0.62
C ASP A 19 6.40 -8.28 2.05
N ALA A 20 6.89 -9.07 3.01
CA ALA A 20 6.74 -8.78 4.43
C ALA A 20 7.57 -7.56 4.89
N PHE A 21 8.63 -7.19 4.18
CA PHE A 21 9.37 -5.95 4.44
C PHE A 21 8.54 -4.73 4.06
N ASP A 22 7.99 -4.73 2.84
CA ASP A 22 7.08 -3.67 2.38
C ASP A 22 5.84 -3.56 3.26
N MET A 23 5.35 -4.70 3.80
CA MET A 23 4.25 -4.74 4.76
C MET A 23 4.62 -4.02 6.06
N ARG A 24 5.80 -4.27 6.64
CA ARG A 24 6.24 -3.56 7.87
C ARG A 24 6.41 -2.07 7.67
N GLU A 25 6.83 -1.65 6.48
CA GLU A 25 6.89 -0.23 6.16
C GLU A 25 5.48 0.37 6.00
N ALA A 26 4.54 -0.38 5.41
CA ALA A 26 3.13 -0.01 5.41
C ALA A 26 2.53 0.03 6.84
N ASP A 27 2.92 -0.89 7.73
CA ASP A 27 2.51 -0.92 9.14
C ASP A 27 2.90 0.39 9.83
N GLY A 28 4.17 0.80 9.73
CA GLY A 28 4.64 2.05 10.34
C GLY A 28 3.93 3.30 9.81
N ILE A 29 3.49 3.28 8.54
CA ILE A 29 2.67 4.35 7.97
C ILE A 29 1.27 4.32 8.55
N THR A 30 0.65 3.14 8.60
CA THR A 30 -0.69 3.00 9.16
C THR A 30 -0.76 3.31 10.66
N GLU A 31 0.28 2.98 11.42
CA GLU A 31 0.41 3.29 12.84
C GLU A 31 0.54 4.79 13.10
N SER A 32 1.15 5.54 12.17
CA SER A 32 1.26 6.99 12.31
C SER A 32 -0.10 7.69 12.18
N CYS A 33 -1.06 7.05 11.50
CA CYS A 33 -2.38 7.62 11.19
C CYS A 33 -2.33 8.98 10.49
N GLU A 34 -1.16 9.39 10.01
CA GLU A 34 -0.95 10.57 9.22
C GLU A 34 -1.12 10.16 7.76
N ASN A 35 -1.93 10.90 7.01
CA ASN A 35 -2.03 10.73 5.56
C ASN A 35 -0.75 11.29 4.90
N GLN A 36 0.37 10.63 5.14
CA GLN A 36 1.65 11.00 4.58
C GLN A 36 1.66 10.59 3.11
N ARG A 37 1.78 11.57 2.22
CA ARG A 37 2.12 11.30 0.82
C ARG A 37 3.57 10.82 0.76
N MET A 38 3.75 9.50 0.89
CA MET A 38 5.02 8.86 0.66
C MET A 38 5.13 8.38 -0.79
N PRO A 39 6.28 8.56 -1.46
CA PRO A 39 6.51 7.95 -2.75
C PRO A 39 6.35 6.43 -2.65
N GLN A 40 5.70 5.80 -3.63
CA GLN A 40 5.52 4.34 -3.69
C GLN A 40 4.59 3.76 -2.62
N VAL A 41 3.84 4.62 -1.93
CA VAL A 41 2.81 4.23 -0.98
C VAL A 41 1.49 4.78 -1.48
N THR A 42 0.49 3.92 -1.56
CA THR A 42 -0.87 4.35 -1.80
C THR A 42 -1.73 3.95 -0.62
N SER A 43 -2.47 4.92 -0.11
CA SER A 43 -3.31 4.74 1.06
C SER A 43 -4.73 5.25 0.84
N ALA A 44 -5.67 4.65 1.55
CA ALA A 44 -7.07 5.03 1.55
C ALA A 44 -7.61 5.01 2.99
N ILE A 45 -8.47 5.98 3.31
CA ILE A 45 -9.08 6.15 4.63
C ILE A 45 -10.58 5.91 4.46
N PHE A 46 -11.16 5.02 5.27
CA PHE A 46 -12.57 4.68 5.25
C PHE A 46 -13.24 5.00 6.58
N SER A 47 -14.55 5.28 6.55
CA SER A 47 -15.32 5.59 7.75
C SER A 47 -15.29 4.47 8.79
N HIS A 48 -15.47 4.85 10.05
CA HIS A 48 -15.61 3.93 11.18
C HIS A 48 -16.70 2.87 10.94
N GLY A 49 -16.46 1.65 11.41
CA GLY A 49 -17.37 0.51 11.26
C GLY A 49 -17.36 -0.15 9.87
N THR A 50 -16.50 0.31 8.95
CA THR A 50 -16.20 -0.43 7.73
C THR A 50 -15.46 -1.70 8.13
N ASP A 51 -15.96 -2.86 7.69
CA ASP A 51 -15.27 -4.13 7.86
C ASP A 51 -13.91 -4.09 7.15
N VAL A 52 -12.86 -4.68 7.75
CA VAL A 52 -11.50 -4.61 7.18
C VAL A 52 -11.43 -5.20 5.79
N ASP A 53 -12.08 -6.33 5.54
CA ASP A 53 -12.06 -6.96 4.23
C ASP A 53 -12.78 -6.08 3.20
N ASP A 54 -13.88 -5.43 3.59
CA ASP A 54 -14.58 -4.44 2.76
C ASP A 54 -13.73 -3.17 2.51
N ALA A 55 -13.00 -2.68 3.52
CA ALA A 55 -12.10 -1.55 3.39
C ALA A 55 -10.95 -1.85 2.40
N ILE A 56 -10.36 -3.04 2.50
CA ILE A 56 -9.33 -3.51 1.57
C ILE A 56 -9.90 -3.60 0.15
N ALA A 57 -11.08 -4.20 -0.03
CA ALA A 57 -11.72 -4.33 -1.33
C ALA A 57 -12.01 -2.96 -1.96
N LYS A 58 -12.56 -2.02 -1.17
CA LYS A 58 -12.82 -0.63 -1.61
C LYS A 58 -11.54 0.13 -1.92
N ALA A 59 -10.46 -0.07 -1.16
CA ALA A 59 -9.16 0.54 -1.44
C ALA A 59 -8.64 0.10 -2.80
N ILE A 60 -8.65 -1.21 -3.06
CA ILE A 60 -8.21 -1.78 -4.32
C ILE A 60 -9.08 -1.29 -5.49
N ALA A 61 -10.39 -1.22 -5.31
CA ALA A 61 -11.30 -0.69 -6.33
C ALA A 61 -11.03 0.80 -6.62
N THR A 62 -10.87 1.62 -5.57
CA THR A 62 -10.55 3.06 -5.68
C THR A 62 -9.24 3.30 -6.42
N TRP A 63 -8.22 2.47 -6.15
CA TRP A 63 -6.95 2.57 -6.83
C TRP A 63 -7.02 2.07 -8.26
N SER A 64 -7.83 1.05 -8.54
CA SER A 64 -8.08 0.53 -9.89
C SER A 64 -8.80 1.54 -10.77
N ASP A 65 -9.77 2.27 -10.23
CA ASP A 65 -10.52 3.31 -10.95
C ASP A 65 -9.69 4.58 -11.20
N ASN A 66 -8.56 4.74 -10.50
CA ASN A 66 -7.64 5.84 -10.68
C ASN A 66 -6.37 5.38 -11.41
N PRO A 67 -6.26 5.58 -12.74
CA PRO A 67 -5.13 5.10 -13.53
C PRO A 67 -3.77 5.68 -13.08
N SER A 68 -3.74 6.83 -12.40
CA SER A 68 -2.50 7.37 -11.82
C SER A 68 -2.09 6.63 -10.55
N ALA A 69 -3.04 6.31 -9.66
CA ALA A 69 -2.78 5.53 -8.44
C ALA A 69 -2.45 4.07 -8.79
N LEU A 70 -3.19 3.48 -9.73
CA LEU A 70 -2.90 2.16 -10.28
C LEU A 70 -1.48 2.12 -10.84
N LYS A 71 -1.05 3.13 -11.61
CA LYS A 71 0.30 3.16 -12.19
C LYS A 71 1.42 3.21 -11.13
N GLU A 72 1.21 3.89 -10.01
CA GLU A 72 2.16 3.92 -8.89
C GLU A 72 2.26 2.56 -8.18
N ILE A 73 1.14 1.84 -8.08
CA ILE A 73 1.05 0.52 -7.41
C ILE A 73 1.40 -0.65 -8.33
N THR A 74 1.13 -0.56 -9.64
CA THR A 74 1.06 -1.74 -10.52
C THR A 74 2.02 -1.70 -11.70
N SER A 75 2.13 -0.59 -12.43
CA SER A 75 2.76 -0.68 -13.76
C SER A 75 4.28 -0.92 -13.73
N THR A 76 4.93 -0.78 -12.57
CA THR A 76 6.36 -1.07 -12.41
C THR A 76 6.73 -1.84 -11.16
N ALA A 77 5.77 -2.10 -10.27
CA ALA A 77 6.03 -2.83 -9.04
C ALA A 77 6.08 -4.34 -9.32
N SER A 78 7.04 -5.00 -8.68
CA SER A 78 7.18 -6.47 -8.67
C SER A 78 6.79 -7.07 -7.31
N ARG A 79 6.72 -6.22 -6.28
CA ARG A 79 6.46 -6.61 -4.90
C ARG A 79 5.48 -5.64 -4.28
N VAL A 80 4.67 -6.13 -3.35
CA VAL A 80 3.71 -5.33 -2.60
C VAL A 80 3.61 -5.84 -1.17
N GLY A 81 3.49 -4.91 -0.23
CA GLY A 81 3.10 -5.19 1.14
C GLY A 81 2.05 -4.19 1.59
N CYS A 82 0.99 -4.67 2.23
CA CYS A 82 -0.13 -3.83 2.65
C CYS A 82 -0.41 -4.03 4.13
N SER A 83 -0.81 -2.95 4.80
CA SER A 83 -1.25 -2.91 6.18
C SER A 83 -2.65 -2.31 6.28
N VAL A 84 -3.37 -2.70 7.33
CA VAL A 84 -4.64 -2.10 7.73
C VAL A 84 -4.59 -1.77 9.22
N GLN A 85 -4.99 -0.55 9.57
CA GLN A 85 -5.17 -0.09 10.94
C GLN A 85 -6.63 0.33 11.15
N GLU A 86 -7.34 -0.37 12.03
CA GLU A 86 -8.77 -0.14 12.30
C GLU A 86 -9.05 1.05 13.23
N LEU A 87 -8.04 1.50 13.98
CA LEU A 87 -8.19 2.49 15.04
C LEU A 87 -7.10 3.54 14.88
N CYS A 88 -7.39 4.54 14.06
CA CYS A 88 -6.56 5.71 13.94
C CYS A 88 -7.15 6.89 14.74
N PRO A 89 -6.60 7.22 15.93
CA PRO A 89 -7.07 8.38 16.68
C PRO A 89 -6.62 9.66 15.97
N MET A 90 -7.50 10.25 15.15
CA MET A 90 -7.23 11.57 14.60
C MET A 90 -7.21 12.60 15.74
N ILE A 91 -6.13 13.40 15.81
CA ILE A 91 -6.08 14.58 16.67
C ILE A 91 -7.15 15.56 16.18
N GLY A 92 -8.29 15.63 16.87
CA GLY A 92 -9.38 16.53 16.49
C GLY A 92 -10.79 16.04 16.86
N GLY A 93 -10.94 14.76 17.19
CA GLY A 93 -12.19 14.22 17.73
C GLY A 93 -13.20 13.82 16.65
N GLU A 94 -13.70 12.59 16.85
CA GLU A 94 -14.77 11.91 16.13
C GLU A 94 -14.38 11.22 14.82
N VAL A 95 -14.67 9.91 14.82
CA VAL A 95 -14.48 8.90 13.78
C VAL A 95 -13.06 8.32 13.78
N GLU A 96 -12.95 7.07 14.25
CA GLU A 96 -11.77 6.21 14.09
C GLU A 96 -11.88 5.53 12.71
N PRO A 97 -11.17 6.01 11.68
CA PRO A 97 -11.27 5.43 10.35
C PRO A 97 -10.46 4.15 10.23
N VAL A 98 -10.87 3.27 9.31
CA VAL A 98 -10.03 2.17 8.84
C VAL A 98 -9.04 2.72 7.82
N TYR A 99 -7.76 2.64 8.14
CA TYR A 99 -6.68 3.12 7.29
C TYR A 99 -5.98 1.95 6.60
N VAL A 100 -6.04 1.93 5.27
CA VAL A 100 -5.39 0.91 4.44
C VAL A 100 -4.22 1.56 3.71
N ALA A 101 -3.02 1.02 3.85
CA ALA A 101 -1.85 1.46 3.08
C ALA A 101 -1.20 0.26 2.39
N CYS A 102 -0.79 0.46 1.14
CA CYS A 102 0.01 -0.49 0.38
C CYS A 102 1.29 0.18 -0.10
N LYS A 103 2.43 -0.44 0.21
CA LYS A 103 3.73 -0.09 -0.35
C LYS A 103 4.05 -1.01 -1.52
N SER A 104 4.48 -0.43 -2.63
CA SER A 104 4.79 -1.17 -3.85
C SER A 104 6.15 -0.76 -4.39
N LEU A 105 7.12 -1.67 -4.33
CA LEU A 105 8.49 -1.40 -4.78
C LEU A 105 8.77 -1.97 -6.17
N ASN A 106 9.41 -1.13 -6.98
CA ASN A 106 9.95 -1.52 -8.27
C ASN A 106 11.34 -2.13 -8.08
N GLN A 107 11.53 -3.38 -8.50
CA GLN A 107 12.83 -4.07 -8.46
C GLN A 107 13.96 -3.30 -9.17
N LYS A 108 13.66 -2.47 -10.17
CA LYS A 108 14.69 -1.65 -10.85
C LYS A 108 15.26 -0.56 -9.94
N MET A 109 14.50 -0.08 -8.95
CA MET A 109 14.98 0.92 -7.97
C MET A 109 15.58 0.29 -6.71
N ALA A 110 15.19 -0.93 -6.34
CA ALA A 110 15.76 -1.64 -5.18
C ALA A 110 17.28 -1.92 -5.31
N ARG A 111 17.82 -1.92 -6.55
CA ARG A 111 19.26 -2.07 -6.79
C ARG A 111 20.11 -0.83 -6.44
N THR A 112 19.49 0.31 -6.14
CA THR A 112 20.21 1.56 -5.84
C THR A 112 20.50 1.73 -4.34
N HIS A 113 19.84 0.97 -3.47
CA HIS A 113 20.24 0.82 -2.06
C HIS A 113 21.11 -0.41 -1.90
N LYS A 114 22.23 -0.45 -2.63
CA LYS A 114 23.38 -1.22 -2.17
C LYS A 114 23.83 -0.59 -0.86
N ILE A 115 23.49 -1.24 0.25
CA ILE A 115 24.15 -1.07 1.53
C ILE A 115 25.64 -1.02 1.23
N ARG A 116 26.27 0.14 1.44
CA ARG A 116 27.71 0.27 1.34
C ARG A 116 28.27 -0.70 2.38
N PRO A 117 29.06 -1.72 2.01
CA PRO A 117 29.69 -2.55 3.02
C PRO A 117 30.51 -1.62 3.95
N PRO A 118 30.55 -1.89 5.26
CA PRO A 118 31.42 -1.13 6.16
C PRO A 118 32.84 -1.23 5.60
N ASN A 119 33.46 -0.07 5.35
CA ASN A 119 34.83 -0.01 4.88
C ASN A 119 35.73 -0.72 5.89
N PRO A 120 36.73 -1.50 5.45
CA PRO A 120 37.69 -2.16 6.32
C PRO A 120 38.51 -1.15 7.14
#